data_AF-A0A258BDT5-F1
#
_entry.id   AF-A0A258BDT5-F1
#
_cell.length_a   1.000
_cell.length_b   1.000
_cell.length_c   1.000
_cell.angle_alpha   90.00
_cell.angle_beta   90.00
_cell.angle_gamma   90.00
#
_symmetry.space_group_name_H-M   'P 1'
#
loop_
_entity.id
_entity.type
_entity.pdbx_description
1 polymer ?
#
loop_
_entity_poly.entity_id
_entity_poly.type
_entity_poly.pdbx_seq_one_letter_code
_entity_poly.pdbx_strand_id
1 'polypeptide(L)' 'GGDTLAAISKYQIANQIDYISTGGGAFLEFLEGKTLPAVDILVKRATQ' A
#
# COMPACT_ATOMS: atom_id res chain seq x y z
N GLY A 1 -4.79 -6.56 0.30
CA GLY A 1 -4.19 -7.37 -0.78
C GLY A 1 -5.20 -7.61 -1.89
N GLY A 2 -4.84 -8.36 -2.94
CA GLY A 2 -5.71 -8.59 -4.11
C GLY A 2 -7.10 -9.15 -3.75
N ASP A 3 -7.16 -10.17 -2.90
CA ASP A 3 -8.42 -10.77 -2.46
C ASP A 3 -9.28 -9.78 -1.64
N THR A 4 -8.64 -8.93 -0.84
CA THR A 4 -9.32 -7.87 -0.10
C THR A 4 -10.01 -6.90 -1.08
N LEU A 5 -9.32 -6.51 -2.15
CA LEU A 5 -9.87 -5.62 -3.18
C LEU A 5 -11.03 -6.30 -3.94
N ALA A 6 -10.87 -7.59 -4.27
CA ALA A 6 -11.93 -8.36 -4.90
C ALA A 6 -13.20 -8.44 -4.03
N ALA A 7 -13.04 -8.64 -2.71
CA ALA A 7 -14.15 -8.62 -1.76
C ALA A 7 -14.80 -7.22 -1.66
N ILE A 8 -14.00 -6.16 -1.52
CA ILE A 8 -14.50 -4.77 -1.47
C ILE A 8 -15.33 -4.45 -2.72
N SER A 9 -14.86 -4.84 -3.90
CA SER A 9 -15.57 -4.67 -5.17
C SER A 9 -16.85 -5.50 -5.22
N LYS A 10 -16.81 -6.76 -4.76
CA LYS A 10 -17.96 -7.67 -4.75
C LYS A 10 -19.09 -7.16 -3.86
N TYR A 11 -18.77 -6.55 -2.72
CA TYR A 11 -19.76 -6.04 -1.77
C TYR A 11 -20.08 -4.55 -1.96
N GLN A 12 -19.45 -3.87 -2.93
CA GLN A 12 -19.65 -2.45 -3.24
C GLN A 12 -19.45 -1.51 -2.03
N ILE A 13 -18.50 -1.86 -1.15
CA ILE A 13 -18.24 -1.15 0.12
C ILE A 13 -17.06 -0.17 0.04
N ALA A 14 -16.55 0.14 -1.16
CA ALA A 14 -15.35 0.98 -1.31
C ALA A 14 -15.48 2.35 -0.63
N ASN A 15 -16.67 2.98 -0.70
CA ASN A 15 -16.94 4.29 -0.09
C ASN A 15 -17.02 4.27 1.45
N GLN A 16 -16.94 3.09 2.07
CA GLN A 16 -16.98 2.91 3.53
C GLN A 16 -15.58 2.69 4.11
N ILE A 17 -14.53 2.78 3.30
CA ILE A 17 -13.15 2.51 3.70
C ILE A 17 -12.32 3.77 3.42
N ASP A 18 -11.65 4.28 4.45
CA ASP A 18 -10.89 5.54 4.35
C ASP A 18 -9.72 5.46 3.34
N TYR A 19 -9.07 4.30 3.28
CA TYR A 19 -7.92 4.08 2.40
C TYR A 19 -7.84 2.64 1.91
N ILE A 20 -7.69 2.49 0.59
CA ILE A 20 -7.53 1.19 -0.07
C ILE A 20 -6.17 1.18 -0.78
N SER A 21 -5.22 0.41 -0.24
CA SER A 21 -3.93 0.21 -0.91
C SER A 21 -4.04 -0.81 -2.04
N THR A 22 -3.62 -0.41 -3.23
CA THR A 22 -3.44 -1.29 -4.40
C THR A 22 -2.01 -1.83 -4.52
N GLY A 23 -1.13 -1.53 -3.55
CA GLY A 23 0.31 -1.81 -3.60
C GLY A 23 0.73 -3.28 -3.45
N GLY A 24 -0.22 -4.21 -3.35
CA GLY A 24 0.05 -5.66 -3.31
C GLY A 24 1.15 -6.05 -2.30
N GLY A 25 2.25 -6.60 -2.80
CA GLY A 25 3.41 -7.00 -1.99
C GLY A 25 4.15 -5.82 -1.34
N ALA A 26 4.25 -4.67 -2.01
CA ALA A 26 4.92 -3.50 -1.45
C ALA A 26 4.19 -2.96 -0.20
N PHE A 27 2.86 -3.09 -0.15
CA PHE A 27 2.09 -2.76 1.05
C PHE A 27 2.37 -3.73 2.20
N LEU A 28 2.55 -5.02 1.90
CA LEU A 28 2.92 -6.01 2.92
C LEU A 28 4.34 -5.77 3.44
N GLU A 29 5.31 -5.54 2.56
CA GLU A 29 6.69 -5.20 2.94
C GLU A 29 6.75 -3.95 3.83
N PHE A 30 5.94 -2.94 3.51
CA PHE A 30 5.80 -1.75 4.35
C PHE A 30 5.27 -2.07 5.75
N LEU A 31 4.21 -2.90 5.85
CA LEU A 31 3.65 -3.33 7.15
C LEU A 31 4.61 -4.23 7.95
N GLU A 32 5.47 -4.99 7.27
CA GLU A 32 6.55 -5.77 7.87
C GLU A 32 7.70 -4.89 8.40
N GLY A 33 7.67 -3.57 8.15
CA GLY A 33 8.72 -2.63 8.57
C GLY A 33 9.98 -2.69 7.72
N LYS A 34 9.90 -3.27 6.51
CA LYS A 34 11.03 -3.31 5.58
C LYS A 34 11.23 -1.95 4.92
N THR A 35 12.47 -1.62 4.62
CA THR A 35 12.80 -0.45 3.80
C THR A 35 12.38 -0.70 2.35
N LEU A 36 11.49 0.15 1.83
CA LEU A 36 11.16 0.16 0.40
C LEU A 36 12.24 0.93 -0.36
N PRO A 37 13.04 0.31 -1.25
CA PRO A 37 14.19 0.95 -1.88
C PRO A 37 13.82 2.21 -2.67
N ALA A 38 12.66 2.21 -3.34
CA ALA A 38 12.17 3.35 -4.10
C ALA A 38 11.78 4.55 -3.21
N VAL A 39 11.33 4.31 -1.97
CA VAL A 39 11.03 5.38 -1.00
C VAL A 39 12.31 5.88 -0.36
N ASP A 40 13.23 4.99 -0.02
CA ASP A 40 14.52 5.32 0.59
C ASP A 40 15.36 6.27 -0.27
N ILE A 41 15.43 6.03 -1.59
CA ILE A 41 16.18 6.94 -2.48
C ILE A 41 15.55 8.34 -2.54
N LEU A 42 14.23 8.46 -2.47
CA LEU A 42 13.56 9.77 -2.44
C LEU A 42 13.87 10.51 -1.13
N VAL A 43 13.82 9.82 0.01
CA VAL A 43 14.19 10.38 1.32
C VAL A 43 15.63 10.88 1.30
N LYS A 44 16.58 10.05 0.85
CA LYS A 44 18.00 10.41 0.74
C LYS A 44 18.23 11.67 -0.10
N ARG A 45 17.48 11.83 -1.19
CA ARG A 45 17.58 13.00 -2.09
C ARG A 45 16.92 14.25 -1.54
N ALA A 46 15.90 14.11 -0.69
CA ALA A 46 15.24 15.25 -0.06
C ALA A 46 16.06 15.85 1.11
N THR A 47 16.94 15.05 1.72
CA THR A 47 17.79 15.47 2.85
C THR A 47 19.21 15.87 2.47
N GLN A 48 19.57 15.81 1.18
CA GLN A 48 20.85 16.30 0.63
C GLN A 48 20.74 17.77 0.26
#